data_AF-A0A6G7GP02-F1
#
_entry.id   AF-A0A6G7GP02-F1
#
_cell.length_a   1.000
_cell.length_b   1.000
_cell.length_c   1.000
_cell.angle_alpha   90.00
_cell.angle_beta   90.00
_cell.angle_gamma   90.00
#
_symmetry.space_group_name_H-M   'P 1'
#
loop_
_entity.id
_entity.type
_entity.pdbx_description
1 polymer ?
#
loop_
_entity_poly.entity_id
_entity_poly.type
_entity_poly.pdbx_seq_one_letter_code
_entity_poly.pdbx_strand_id
1 'polypeptide(L)' 'MYKLKLNQPDFECVDGPFAGRKYKTGQTYAEIPPNEAHRFEGLSGLNGLNKGGKITHDT' A
#
# COMPACT_ATOMS: atom_id res chain seq x y z
N MET A 1 4.05 -4.51 -10.98
CA MET A 1 3.38 -5.30 -9.93
C MET A 1 3.30 -4.45 -8.67
N TYR A 2 2.16 -4.49 -7.96
CA TYR A 2 1.88 -3.71 -6.76
C TYR A 2 1.65 -4.62 -5.56
N LYS A 3 1.89 -4.14 -4.35
CA LYS A 3 1.63 -4.89 -3.11
C LYS A 3 0.97 -3.98 -2.11
N LEU A 4 -0.05 -4.46 -1.41
CA LEU A 4 -0.64 -3.66 -0.34
C LEU A 4 0.40 -3.45 0.77
N LYS A 5 0.58 -2.21 1.22
CA LYS A 5 1.52 -1.87 2.31
C LYS A 5 1.26 -2.75 3.51
N LEU A 6 2.32 -3.27 4.13
CA LEU A 6 2.21 -4.13 5.32
C LEU A 6 1.55 -3.41 6.52
N ASN A 7 1.55 -2.06 6.49
CA ASN A 7 0.99 -1.21 7.52
C ASN A 7 -0.50 -0.86 7.29
N GLN A 8 -1.09 -1.28 6.17
CA GLN A 8 -2.51 -1.06 5.88
C GLN A 8 -3.29 -2.33 6.21
N PRO A 9 -4.48 -2.28 6.81
CA PRO A 9 -5.31 -3.48 6.97
C PRO A 9 -5.84 -3.97 5.62
N ASP A 10 -6.28 -5.23 5.58
CA ASP A 10 -7.06 -5.73 4.44
C ASP A 10 -8.32 -4.87 4.25
N PHE A 11 -8.63 -4.56 2.99
CA PHE A 11 -9.77 -3.72 2.65
C PHE A 11 -10.44 -4.22 1.38
N GLU A 12 -11.72 -3.90 1.25
CA GLU A 12 -12.47 -4.15 0.03
C GLU A 12 -12.57 -2.85 -0.74
N CYS A 13 -12.24 -2.90 -2.03
CA CYS A 13 -12.48 -1.77 -2.91
C CYS A 13 -13.98 -1.67 -3.14
N VAL A 14 -14.56 -0.56 -2.71
CA VAL A 14 -16.01 -0.30 -2.81
C VAL A 14 -16.39 0.55 -4.00
N ASP A 15 -15.40 1.12 -4.70
CA ASP A 15 -15.61 2.15 -5.72
C ASP A 15 -14.81 1.91 -7.01
N GLY A 16 -15.40 2.28 -8.14
CA GLY A 16 -14.79 2.20 -9.47
C GLY A 16 -14.82 0.81 -10.14
N PRO A 17 -14.06 0.61 -11.22
CA PRO A 17 -14.05 -0.64 -12.00
C PRO A 17 -13.49 -1.85 -11.24
N PHE A 18 -12.95 -1.63 -10.03
CA PHE A 18 -12.45 -2.66 -9.13
C PHE A 18 -13.34 -2.87 -7.89
N ALA A 19 -14.54 -2.26 -7.87
CA ALA A 19 -15.51 -2.42 -6.81
C ALA A 19 -15.87 -3.91 -6.62
N GLY A 20 -15.84 -4.38 -5.36
CA GLY A 20 -16.01 -5.78 -4.98
C GLY A 20 -14.71 -6.61 -4.95
N ARG A 21 -13.54 -6.05 -5.30
CA ARG A 21 -12.25 -6.74 -5.09
C ARG A 21 -11.76 -6.56 -3.66
N LYS A 22 -11.35 -7.66 -3.03
CA LYS A 22 -10.71 -7.69 -1.71
C LYS A 22 -9.20 -7.65 -1.86
N TYR A 23 -8.57 -6.64 -1.29
CA TYR A 23 -7.12 -6.48 -1.25
C TYR A 23 -6.60 -6.90 0.12
N LYS A 24 -5.68 -7.87 0.12
CA LYS A 24 -5.05 -8.39 1.32
C LYS A 24 -3.61 -7.89 1.43
N THR A 25 -3.21 -7.63 2.66
CA THR A 25 -1.82 -7.35 3.01
C THR A 25 -0.92 -8.49 2.63
N GLY A 26 0.28 -8.16 2.16
CA GLY A 26 1.25 -9.18 1.77
C GLY A 26 1.01 -9.79 0.38
N GLN A 27 -0.15 -9.53 -0.23
CA GLN A 27 -0.51 -10.06 -1.54
C GLN A 27 -0.14 -9.08 -2.66
N THR A 28 0.32 -9.63 -3.78
CA THR A 28 0.75 -8.85 -4.95
C THR A 28 -0.35 -8.81 -6.00
N TYR A 29 -0.56 -7.63 -6.57
CA TYR A 29 -1.62 -7.33 -7.52
C TYR A 29 -1.01 -6.72 -8.78
N ALA A 30 -1.47 -7.16 -9.95
CA ALA A 30 -1.03 -6.58 -11.22
C ALA A 30 -1.67 -5.19 -11.45
N GLU A 31 -2.92 -5.04 -10.99
CA GLU A 31 -3.75 -3.86 -11.19
C GLU A 31 -4.32 -3.42 -9.85
N ILE A 32 -4.32 -2.12 -9.60
CA ILE A 32 -4.85 -1.51 -8.37
C ILE A 32 -5.69 -0.29 -8.73
N PRO A 33 -6.74 0.03 -7.95
CA PRO A 33 -7.52 1.23 -8.16
C PRO A 33 -6.64 2.47 -7.92
N PRO A 34 -6.65 3.46 -8.84
CA PRO A 34 -5.84 4.67 -8.72
C PRO A 34 -6.19 5.48 -7.45
N ASN A 35 -7.45 5.42 -7.02
CA ASN A 35 -7.92 6.09 -5.80
C ASN A 35 -7.20 5.59 -4.54
N GLU A 36 -6.90 4.29 -4.49
CA GLU A 36 -6.18 3.64 -3.38
C GLU A 36 -4.70 3.45 -3.71
N ALA A 37 -4.19 3.92 -4.86
CA ALA A 37 -2.80 3.68 -5.27
C ALA A 37 -1.79 4.18 -4.24
N HIS A 38 -2.16 5.18 -3.44
CA HIS A 38 -1.39 5.69 -2.30
C HIS A 38 -1.21 4.66 -1.16
N ARG A 39 -2.11 3.67 -1.03
CA ARG A 39 -2.08 2.54 -0.08
C ARG A 39 -1.20 1.39 -0.57
N PHE A 40 -0.97 1.30 -1.87
CA PHE A 40 -0.14 0.25 -2.47
C PHE A 40 1.31 0.71 -2.61
N GLU A 41 2.20 -0.27 -2.59
CA GLU A 41 3.60 -0.16 -2.93
C GLU A 41 3.84 -0.71 -4.33
N GLY A 42 4.47 0.08 -5.20
CA GLY A 42 5.01 -0.44 -6.45
C GLY A 42 6.21 -1.34 -6.14
N LEU A 43 6.11 -2.63 -6.48
CA LEU A 43 7.21 -3.60 -6.33
C LEU A 43 8.39 -3.31 -7.27
N SER A 44 8.26 -2.30 -8.14
CA SER A 44 9.29 -1.90 -9.09
C SER A 44 10.44 -1.09 -8.45
N GLY A 45 10.37 -0.72 -7.16
CA GLY A 45 11.42 0.09 -6.53
C GLY A 45 11.51 0.05 -5.01
N LEU A 46 10.81 -0.85 -4.31
CA LEU A 46 10.70 -0.77 -2.85
C LEU A 46 11.68 -1.63 -2.08
N ASN A 47 12.93 -1.19 -2.15
CA ASN A 47 14.01 -1.54 -1.25
C ASN A 47 14.43 -0.35 -0.35
N GLY A 48 13.60 0.68 -0.11
CA GLY A 48 14.14 1.85 0.58
C GLY A 48 13.29 3.05 1.02
N LEU A 49 12.04 2.90 1.51
CA LEU A 49 11.40 4.03 2.21
C LEU A 49 11.15 3.76 3.69
N ASN A 50 12.23 3.96 4.45
CA ASN A 50 12.22 4.32 5.87
C ASN A 50 11.07 5.27 6.22
N LYS A 51 10.18 4.85 7.13
CA LYS A 51 9.38 5.75 7.98
C LYS A 51 9.32 5.25 9.42
N GLY A 52 10.50 4.99 9.98
CA GLY A 52 10.66 4.64 11.40
C GLY A 52 11.97 5.22 11.92
N GLY A 53 11.93 6.48 12.39
CA GLY A 53 13.08 7.13 13.02
C GLY A 53 12.65 8.44 13.64
N LYS A 54 12.35 8.41 14.95
CA LYS A 54 12.08 9.56 15.81
C LYS A 54 13.00 10.74 15.47
N ILE A 55 12.43 11.90 15.17
CA ILE A 55 13.12 13.17 15.42
C ILE A 55 12.90 13.55 16.88
N THR A 56 13.68 12.97 17.79
CA THR A 56 13.87 13.57 19.12
C THR A 56 15.08 14.48 18.99
N HIS A 57 14.85 15.79 18.85
CA HIS A 57 15.87 16.79 19.17
C HIS A 57 15.87 16.91 20.70
N ASP A 58 16.84 16.24 21.32
CA ASP A 58 17.22 16.44 22.72
C ASP A 58 18.47 17.31 22.72
N THR A 59 18.35 18.54 23.22
CA THR A 59 19.34 19.42 23.90
C THR A 59 18.84 20.86 23.86
#